data_AF-A0A970GTA1-F1
#
_entry.id   AF-A0A970GTA1-F1
#
_cell.length_a   1.000
_cell.length_b   1.000
_cell.length_c   1.000
_cell.angle_alpha   90.00
_cell.angle_beta   90.00
_cell.angle_gamma   90.00
#
_symmetry.space_group_name_H-M   'P 1'
#
loop_
_entity.id
_entity.type
_entity.pdbx_description
1 polymer ?
#
loop_
_entity_poly.entity_id
_entity_poly.type
_entity_poly.pdbx_seq_one_letter_code
_entity_poly.pdbx_strand_id
1 'polypeptide(L)'
;MSKSIWTRKLGDRLVRKVDDWSSSPSDSWWTKWFWGIIVPLLILGYGLHTIINKAGVLPGYRGSRLGLHGTDAVLFGWALVCLALFLHTDHFWGNTQALFQLHEAGKAVTLLGFCIVSYSSTRSAAERNWRLIIAW
;
A
#
# COMPACT_ATOMS: atom_id res chain seq x y z
N MET A 1 -36.08 -11.10 -21.74
CA MET A 1 -35.73 -11.04 -20.30
C MET A 1 -35.58 -9.57 -19.89
N SER A 2 -36.60 -9.01 -19.22
CA SER A 2 -36.60 -7.61 -18.78
C SER A 2 -35.78 -7.46 -17.51
N LYS A 3 -34.68 -6.67 -17.55
CA LYS A 3 -33.88 -6.36 -16.35
C LYS A 3 -34.70 -5.44 -15.43
N SER A 4 -34.90 -5.87 -14.18
CA SER A 4 -35.71 -5.14 -13.20
C SER A 4 -35.14 -3.74 -12.91
N ILE A 5 -36.00 -2.78 -12.59
CA ILE A 5 -35.61 -1.38 -12.35
C ILE A 5 -34.58 -1.24 -11.21
N TRP A 6 -34.59 -2.20 -10.28
CA TRP A 6 -33.66 -2.29 -9.15
C TRP A 6 -32.25 -2.72 -9.57
N THR A 7 -32.12 -3.59 -10.58
CA THR A 7 -30.80 -4.03 -11.06
C THR A 7 -30.10 -2.96 -11.89
N ARG A 8 -30.83 -2.09 -12.60
CA ARG A 8 -30.25 -0.89 -13.25
C ARG A 8 -29.65 0.08 -12.24
N LYS A 9 -30.42 0.47 -11.22
CA LYS A 9 -29.96 1.48 -10.23
C LYS A 9 -28.77 1.01 -9.38
N LEU A 10 -28.57 -0.30 -9.23
CA LEU A 10 -27.41 -0.83 -8.51
C LEU A 10 -26.17 -0.85 -9.41
N GLY A 11 -26.32 -1.29 -10.67
CA GLY A 11 -25.26 -1.23 -11.67
C GLY A 11 -24.76 0.20 -11.90
N ASP A 12 -25.67 1.15 -12.14
CA ASP A 12 -25.32 2.55 -12.41
C ASP A 12 -24.67 3.26 -11.20
N ARG A 13 -24.91 2.77 -9.98
CA ARG A 13 -24.26 3.29 -8.77
C ARG A 13 -22.87 2.70 -8.59
N LEU A 14 -22.70 1.41 -8.86
CA LEU A 14 -21.40 0.75 -8.78
C LEU A 14 -20.45 1.28 -9.86
N VAL A 15 -20.93 1.42 -11.10
CA VAL A 15 -20.16 1.99 -12.21
C VAL A 15 -19.70 3.41 -11.87
N ARG A 16 -20.60 4.29 -11.41
CA ARG A 16 -20.22 5.65 -10.97
C ARG A 16 -19.20 5.66 -9.83
N LYS A 17 -19.33 4.76 -8.85
CA LYS A 17 -18.37 4.68 -7.73
C LYS A 17 -17.00 4.17 -8.17
N VAL A 18 -16.95 3.30 -9.19
CA VAL A 18 -15.70 2.80 -9.77
C VAL A 18 -15.06 3.88 -10.66
N ASP A 19 -15.86 4.65 -11.39
CA ASP A 19 -15.37 5.80 -12.17
C ASP A 19 -14.83 6.92 -11.26
N ASP A 20 -15.42 7.16 -10.08
CA ASP A 20 -14.89 8.10 -9.10
C ASP A 20 -13.49 7.70 -8.60
N TRP A 21 -13.16 6.41 -8.57
CA TRP A 21 -11.82 5.92 -8.22
C TRP A 21 -10.79 6.12 -9.34
N SER A 22 -11.24 6.22 -10.60
CA SER A 22 -10.38 6.48 -11.77
C SER A 22 -10.30 7.97 -12.11
N SER A 23 -11.23 8.78 -11.60
CA SER A 23 -11.26 10.23 -11.79
C SER A 23 -10.11 10.90 -11.05
N SER A 24 -9.45 11.85 -11.74
CA SER A 24 -8.34 12.62 -11.18
C SER A 24 -8.78 13.30 -9.88
N PRO A 25 -8.00 13.20 -8.78
CA PRO A 25 -8.39 13.77 -7.50
C PRO A 25 -8.67 15.26 -7.62
N SER A 26 -9.62 15.77 -6.83
CA SER A 26 -10.05 17.17 -6.80
C SER A 26 -8.88 18.14 -7.00
N ASP A 27 -9.00 19.07 -7.95
CA ASP A 27 -7.92 19.97 -8.40
C ASP A 27 -7.47 21.02 -7.36
N SER A 28 -7.94 20.87 -6.11
CA SER A 28 -7.51 21.67 -4.97
C SER A 28 -6.00 21.49 -4.77
N TRP A 29 -5.28 22.61 -4.91
CA TRP A 29 -3.85 22.72 -4.63
C TRP A 29 -3.52 22.08 -3.27
N TRP A 30 -4.32 22.32 -2.24
CA TRP A 30 -4.10 21.77 -0.91
C TRP A 30 -4.10 20.24 -0.87
N THR A 31 -5.01 19.61 -1.63
CA THR A 31 -5.15 18.15 -1.68
C THR A 31 -3.91 17.49 -2.27
N LYS A 32 -3.30 18.13 -3.30
CA LYS A 32 -2.07 17.62 -3.95
C LYS A 32 -0.87 17.58 -3.03
N TRP A 33 -0.65 18.63 -2.22
CA TRP A 33 0.52 18.69 -1.34
C TRP A 33 0.33 17.82 -0.09
N PHE A 34 -0.88 17.82 0.48
CA PHE A 34 -1.13 17.06 1.69
C PHE A 34 -1.14 15.55 1.43
N TRP A 35 -1.89 15.10 0.42
CA TRP A 35 -1.97 13.68 0.08
C TRP A 35 -0.79 13.18 -0.74
N GLY A 36 -0.21 14.01 -1.61
CA GLY A 36 0.88 13.61 -2.50
C GLY A 36 2.28 13.71 -1.88
N ILE A 37 2.49 14.52 -0.84
CA ILE A 37 3.81 14.72 -0.22
C ILE A 37 3.80 14.42 1.27
N ILE A 38 2.92 15.06 2.05
CA ILE A 38 2.97 14.96 3.53
C ILE A 38 2.69 13.53 4.00
N VAL A 39 1.61 12.92 3.51
CA VAL A 39 1.24 11.54 3.86
C VAL A 39 2.34 10.53 3.50
N PRO A 40 2.83 10.47 2.24
CA PRO A 40 3.89 9.53 1.90
C PRO A 40 5.20 9.83 2.63
N LEU A 41 5.54 11.08 2.92
CA LEU A 41 6.74 11.41 3.71
C LEU A 41 6.65 10.87 5.14
N LEU A 42 5.49 10.97 5.80
CA LEU A 42 5.27 10.40 7.13
C LEU A 42 5.38 8.88 7.13
N ILE A 43 4.77 8.22 6.13
CA ILE A 43 4.85 6.76 5.97
C ILE A 43 6.29 6.33 5.69
N LEU A 44 6.99 7.04 4.81
CA LEU A 44 8.39 6.80 4.48
C LEU A 44 9.29 6.95 5.70
N GLY A 45 9.11 8.03 6.46
CA GLY A 45 9.86 8.29 7.70
C GLY A 45 9.65 7.18 8.74
N TYR A 46 8.42 6.74 8.93
CA TYR A 46 8.13 5.61 9.82
C TYR A 46 8.73 4.29 9.29
N GLY A 47 8.62 4.02 7.99
CA GLY A 47 9.22 2.86 7.34
C GLY A 47 10.74 2.80 7.53
N LEU A 48 11.44 3.91 7.25
CA LEU A 48 12.88 4.03 7.48
C LEU A 48 13.24 3.83 8.95
N HIS A 49 12.48 4.45 9.85
CA HIS A 49 12.68 4.30 11.30
C HIS A 49 12.56 2.84 11.74
N THR A 50 11.58 2.09 11.22
CA THR A 50 11.44 0.65 11.51
C THR A 50 12.57 -0.20 10.91
N ILE A 51 13.11 0.17 9.74
CA ILE A 51 14.26 -0.52 9.14
C ILE A 51 15.53 -0.29 9.97
N ILE A 52 15.81 0.97 10.33
CA ILE A 52 17.03 1.35 11.06
C ILE A 52 17.05 0.73 12.45
N ASN A 53 15.94 0.84 13.19
CA ASN A 53 15.86 0.30 14.54
C ASN A 53 15.63 -1.21 14.58
N LYS A 54 15.33 -1.85 13.42
CA LYS A 54 14.96 -3.27 13.30
C LYS A 54 13.86 -3.68 14.29
N ALA A 55 13.01 -2.73 14.64
CA ALA A 55 11.94 -2.88 15.61
C ALA A 55 10.78 -1.98 15.17
N GLY A 56 9.57 -2.52 15.22
CA GLY A 56 8.37 -1.80 14.82
C GLY A 56 7.15 -2.32 15.56
N VAL A 57 6.13 -1.47 15.68
CA VAL A 57 4.85 -1.86 16.27
C VAL A 57 3.82 -1.84 15.16
N LEU A 58 3.21 -3.00 14.91
CA LEU A 58 2.04 -3.08 14.06
C LEU A 58 0.79 -2.86 14.93
N PRO A 59 0.01 -1.79 14.70
CA PRO A 59 -1.29 -1.66 15.33
C PRO A 59 -2.26 -2.66 14.68
N GLY A 60 -2.63 -3.68 15.44
CA GLY A 60 -3.62 -4.68 15.06
C GLY A 60 -5.06 -4.28 15.43
N TYR A 61 -6.01 -5.11 15.02
CA TYR A 61 -7.43 -4.93 15.34
C TYR A 61 -7.66 -4.97 16.87
N ARG A 62 -8.53 -4.08 17.38
CA ARG A 62 -8.85 -3.93 18.83
C ARG A 62 -7.70 -3.50 19.74
N GLY A 63 -6.74 -2.74 19.23
CA GLY A 63 -5.66 -2.17 20.06
C GLY A 63 -4.57 -3.18 20.42
N SER A 64 -4.61 -4.39 19.84
CA SER A 64 -3.48 -5.32 19.90
C SER A 64 -2.27 -4.68 19.23
N ARG A 65 -1.11 -4.71 19.88
CA ARG A 65 0.15 -4.20 19.35
C ARG A 65 1.06 -5.39 19.08
N LEU A 66 1.29 -5.69 17.81
CA LEU A 66 2.23 -6.74 17.44
C LEU A 66 3.64 -6.13 17.35
N GLY A 67 4.52 -6.52 18.27
CA GLY A 67 5.92 -6.12 18.24
C GLY A 67 6.68 -6.90 17.18
N LEU A 68 7.04 -6.23 16.09
CA LEU A 68 7.89 -6.77 15.04
C LEU A 68 9.35 -6.52 15.41
N HIS A 69 10.20 -7.55 15.28
CA HIS A 69 11.63 -7.47 15.59
C HIS A 69 12.46 -8.16 14.50
N GLY A 70 13.68 -7.67 14.29
CA GLY A 70 14.66 -8.27 13.40
C GLY A 70 14.22 -8.19 11.93
N THR A 71 14.33 -9.32 11.21
CA THR A 71 14.05 -9.38 9.77
C THR A 71 12.61 -9.03 9.43
N ASP A 72 11.65 -9.40 10.29
CA ASP A 72 10.24 -9.12 10.07
C ASP A 72 9.94 -7.61 10.15
N ALA A 73 10.64 -6.87 11.02
CA ALA A 73 10.54 -5.42 11.12
C ALA A 73 11.12 -4.71 9.89
N VAL A 74 12.22 -5.24 9.35
CA VAL A 74 12.85 -4.69 8.13
C VAL A 74 11.95 -4.91 6.91
N LEU A 75 11.36 -6.10 6.76
CA LEU A 75 10.39 -6.39 5.69
C LEU A 75 9.17 -5.49 5.79
N PHE A 76 8.64 -5.30 7.01
CA PHE A 76 7.53 -4.38 7.24
C PHE A 76 7.87 -2.93 6.85
N GLY A 77 9.05 -2.44 7.24
CA GLY A 77 9.49 -1.11 6.86
C GLY A 77 9.66 -0.94 5.35
N TRP A 78 10.16 -1.97 4.65
CA TRP A 78 10.22 -1.97 3.17
C TRP A 78 8.84 -1.90 2.52
N ALA A 79 7.86 -2.63 3.07
CA ALA A 79 6.48 -2.56 2.59
C ALA A 79 5.91 -1.13 2.73
N LEU A 80 6.21 -0.43 3.84
CA LEU A 80 5.81 0.96 4.04
C LEU A 80 6.51 1.93 3.07
N VAL A 81 7.79 1.72 2.78
CA VAL A 81 8.52 2.52 1.78
C VAL A 81 7.90 2.36 0.39
N CYS A 82 7.56 1.13 -0.02
CA CYS A 82 6.88 0.88 -1.29
C CYS A 82 5.49 1.54 -1.32
N LEU A 83 4.74 1.50 -0.22
CA LEU A 83 3.43 2.15 -0.11
C LEU A 83 3.54 3.68 -0.21
N ALA A 84 4.52 4.28 0.47
CA ALA A 84 4.80 5.71 0.40
C ALA A 84 5.15 6.14 -1.03
N LEU A 85 6.01 5.38 -1.72
CA LEU A 85 6.35 5.63 -3.11
C LEU A 85 5.12 5.50 -4.02
N PHE A 86 4.30 4.46 -3.82
CA PHE A 86 3.05 4.29 -4.58
C PHE A 86 2.12 5.49 -4.42
N LEU A 87 1.87 5.94 -3.18
CA LEU A 87 1.04 7.12 -2.89
C LEU A 87 1.60 8.40 -3.50
N HIS A 88 2.92 8.60 -3.41
CA HIS A 88 3.59 9.74 -4.01
C HIS A 88 3.44 9.71 -5.54
N THR A 89 3.66 8.55 -6.16
CA THR A 89 3.54 8.40 -7.62
C THR A 89 2.09 8.62 -8.05
N ASP A 90 1.14 7.97 -7.37
CA ASP A 90 -0.27 7.99 -7.69
C ASP A 90 -0.87 9.40 -7.69
N HIS A 91 -0.64 10.16 -6.60
CA HIS A 91 -1.22 11.48 -6.41
C HIS A 91 -0.37 12.63 -7.00
N PHE A 92 0.97 12.54 -6.96
CA PHE A 92 1.84 13.62 -7.43
C PHE A 92 2.10 13.54 -8.94
N TRP A 93 2.37 12.34 -9.47
CA TRP A 93 2.65 12.18 -10.91
C TRP A 93 1.36 12.14 -11.75
N GLY A 94 0.25 11.63 -11.20
CA GLY A 94 -1.06 11.65 -11.86
C GLY A 94 -1.56 13.07 -12.19
N ASN A 95 -1.06 14.09 -11.49
CA ASN A 95 -1.39 15.48 -11.75
C ASN A 95 -0.44 16.19 -12.73
N THR A 96 0.67 15.58 -13.11
CA THR A 96 1.69 16.20 -13.97
C THR A 96 1.65 15.53 -15.34
N GLN A 97 1.05 16.19 -16.33
CA GLN A 97 0.82 15.66 -17.70
C GLN A 97 2.08 15.06 -18.36
N ALA A 98 3.28 15.51 -17.99
CA ALA A 98 4.55 15.02 -18.53
C ALA A 98 5.02 13.67 -17.96
N LEU A 99 4.49 13.21 -16.81
CA LEU A 99 4.93 11.99 -16.11
C LEU A 99 3.89 10.86 -16.13
N PHE A 100 2.80 11.02 -16.86
CA PHE A 100 1.70 10.04 -16.91
C PHE A 100 2.16 8.62 -17.33
N GLN A 101 3.18 8.50 -18.19
CA GLN A 101 3.73 7.18 -18.58
C GLN A 101 4.59 6.53 -17.48
N LEU A 102 5.22 7.33 -16.62
CA LEU A 102 6.02 6.86 -15.49
C LEU A 102 5.14 6.50 -14.28
N HIS A 103 3.90 6.99 -14.24
CA HIS A 103 2.90 6.67 -13.22
C HIS A 103 2.59 5.17 -13.17
N GLU A 104 2.32 4.54 -14.32
CA GLU A 104 2.04 3.11 -14.37
C GLU A 104 3.27 2.27 -14.03
N ALA A 105 4.47 2.69 -14.48
CA ALA A 105 5.71 2.02 -14.15
C ALA A 105 6.04 2.09 -12.65
N GLY A 106 5.88 3.25 -12.02
CA GLY A 106 6.11 3.43 -10.58
C GLY A 106 5.14 2.61 -9.73
N LYS A 107 3.87 2.53 -10.14
CA LYS A 107 2.88 1.64 -9.52
C LYS A 107 3.26 0.17 -9.68
N ALA A 108 3.66 -0.26 -10.88
CA ALA A 108 4.06 -1.64 -11.12
C ALA A 108 5.30 -2.03 -10.31
N VAL A 109 6.32 -1.18 -10.27
CA VAL A 109 7.57 -1.45 -9.53
C VAL A 109 7.33 -1.52 -8.02
N THR A 110 6.52 -0.60 -7.47
CA THR A 110 6.19 -0.62 -6.04
C THR A 110 5.33 -1.82 -5.65
N LEU A 111 4.38 -2.20 -6.51
CA LEU A 111 3.54 -3.37 -6.30
C LEU A 111 4.32 -4.68 -6.41
N LEU A 112 5.25 -4.78 -7.37
CA LEU A 112 6.20 -5.90 -7.45
C LEU A 112 7.11 -5.96 -6.23
N GLY A 113 7.65 -4.81 -5.78
CA GLY A 113 8.45 -4.73 -4.56
C GLY A 113 7.67 -5.22 -3.34
N PHE A 114 6.43 -4.78 -3.19
CA PHE A 114 5.54 -5.24 -2.11
C PHE A 114 5.26 -6.74 -2.18
N CYS A 115 5.00 -7.29 -3.36
CA CYS A 115 4.78 -8.73 -3.55
C CYS A 115 6.02 -9.56 -3.20
N ILE A 116 7.21 -9.13 -3.61
CA ILE A 116 8.47 -9.82 -3.30
C ILE A 116 8.74 -9.81 -1.79
N VAL A 117 8.55 -8.66 -1.14
CA VAL A 117 8.70 -8.51 0.31
C VAL A 117 7.70 -9.40 1.06
N SER A 118 6.44 -9.42 0.61
CA SER A 118 5.38 -10.25 1.21
C SER A 118 5.68 -11.74 1.05
N TYR A 119 6.14 -12.16 -0.12
CA TYR A 119 6.55 -13.54 -0.39
C TYR A 119 7.76 -13.97 0.45
N SER A 120 8.74 -13.08 0.61
CA SER A 120 9.91 -13.32 1.47
C SER A 120 9.51 -13.48 2.95
N SER A 121 8.53 -12.69 3.40
CA SER A 121 8.00 -12.76 4.76
C SER A 121 7.28 -14.09 5.03
N THR A 122 6.41 -14.54 4.12
CA THR A 122 5.69 -15.82 4.27
C THR A 122 6.64 -17.02 4.19
N ARG A 123 7.64 -16.99 3.31
CA ARG A 123 8.68 -18.03 3.25
C ARG A 123 9.47 -18.11 4.55
N SER A 124 9.89 -16.96 5.08
CA SER A 124 10.63 -16.90 6.36
C SER A 124 9.80 -17.44 7.52
N ALA A 125 8.49 -17.17 7.54
CA ALA A 125 7.58 -17.73 8.54
C ALA A 125 7.41 -19.26 8.40
N ALA A 126 7.31 -19.77 7.17
CA ALA A 126 7.18 -21.19 6.89
C ALA A 126 8.43 -21.99 7.29
N GLU A 127 9.64 -21.47 7.00
CA GLU A 127 10.90 -22.12 7.37
C GLU A 127 11.10 -22.20 8.89
N ARG A 128 10.66 -21.17 9.65
CA ARG A 128 10.69 -21.19 11.12
C ARG A 128 9.77 -22.27 11.69
N ASN A 129 8.54 -22.39 11.18
CA ASN A 129 7.59 -23.40 11.62
C ASN A 129 8.06 -24.82 11.29
N TRP A 130 8.62 -25.03 10.10
CA TRP A 130 9.16 -26.33 9.68
C TRP A 130 10.29 -26.81 10.60
N ARG A 131 11.21 -25.91 10.98
CA ARG A 131 12.31 -26.24 11.90
C ARG A 131 11.84 -26.64 13.30
N LEU A 132 10.73 -26.07 13.78
CA LEU A 132 10.14 -26.45 15.07
C LEU A 132 9.51 -27.84 15.04
N ILE A 133 9.00 -28.29 13.89
CA ILE A 133 8.37 -29.62 13.74
C ILE A 133 9.42 -30.74 13.68
N ILE A 134 10.60 -30.51 13.08
CA ILE A 134 11.66 -31.52 12.96
C ILE A 134 12.52 -31.63 14.24
N ALA A 135 12.49 -30.62 15.10
CA ALA A 135 13.26 -30.59 16.34
C ALA A 135 12.58 -31.34 17.52
N TRP A 136 11.43 -31.97 17.29
CA TRP A 136 10.68 -32.84 18.21
C TRP A 136 10.57 -34.24 17.63
#